data_AF-A0A5P2BRP1-F1
#
_entry.id   AF-A0A5P2BRP1-F1
#
_cell.length_a   1.000
_cell.length_b   1.000
_cell.length_c   1.000
_cell.angle_alpha   90.00
_cell.angle_beta   90.00
_cell.angle_gamma   90.00
#
_symmetry.space_group_name_H-M   'P 1'
#
loop_
_entity.id
_entity.type
_entity.pdbx_description
1 polymer ?
#
loop_
_entity_poly.entity_id
_entity_poly.type
_entity_poly.pdbx_seq_one_letter_code
_entity_poly.pdbx_strand_id
1 'polypeptide(L)'
;MTREIIDYGQFAERLRERQQGRPRWELLHAVQEEWGYEDPGGEPGHSRWGGENRTDGIDWELPVPQALNEWWDSPLNSFAFNPRLYWVHTQWPPTMSDLELPPDSPLVARGGDRRVCVFMSEYHYSQAWGYLAAEAELPDPRVVVSLGGEWVVQSRSLSEFLTQLAFERLPAHYGWTLRVRRSVVDADPEIVRRLTASYRELGLLPWQEMGTDALSYGAPDAVVRHGRGPGADFAIVINARTREALVAVAETLGVDWSGEKAISPPSQVPEPLEDLGPVSLAQGDADPRGRWTVLTRGHSAPPAVPGAAAALVPAPGALRSVASDRNGTTLVAGDTDGCVHVLETDDESPETISLTLHRAPVTALACLELGNGTRLVLSGDEHGVIRYWSTRRKPMRIPFARRATPVRALALAPLETGPALAAAWADGLVRLWDLESDATAGLRLGTGIRFLGLDADGTLRVTDDHGTSALRLDTARLWPHRDLQLRLDGVDWGSLWTARGPGHMVPELIGKVASDDKKTAMDAVHDLYRLLVSKDAASTAAVPAIPFLVELMTDPDNKSRSTLLLLIADLADVRRARGGRGDAQLAAVREALPALRYLHDDPESPIRWAANELEQNCAAAPAP
;
A
#
# COMPACT_ATOMS: atom_id res chain seq x y z
N MET A 1 -2.90 23.39 14.14
CA MET A 1 -2.16 23.05 15.37
C MET A 1 -0.73 22.73 14.98
N THR A 2 0.27 23.36 15.59
CA THR A 2 1.69 23.01 15.38
C THR A 2 1.95 21.61 15.90
N ARG A 3 2.46 20.72 15.05
CA ARG A 3 2.79 19.33 15.38
C ARG A 3 3.89 19.30 16.44
N GLU A 4 3.74 18.42 17.43
CA GLU A 4 4.76 18.19 18.46
C GLU A 4 6.02 17.53 17.85
N ILE A 5 7.18 18.13 18.13
CA ILE A 5 8.49 17.60 17.73
C ILE A 5 8.87 16.46 18.67
N ILE A 6 9.21 15.31 18.11
CA ILE A 6 9.61 14.12 18.88
C ILE A 6 11.11 13.92 18.78
N ASP A 7 11.79 13.99 19.92
CA ASP A 7 13.24 13.77 19.99
C ASP A 7 13.57 12.28 20.11
N TYR A 8 13.89 11.63 18.98
CA TYR A 8 14.33 10.25 18.99
C TYR A 8 15.71 10.06 19.64
N GLY A 9 16.48 11.13 19.86
CA GLY A 9 17.74 11.08 20.61
C GLY A 9 17.56 10.63 22.07
N GLN A 10 16.32 10.67 22.58
CA GLN A 10 15.93 10.18 23.92
C GLN A 10 15.31 8.77 23.90
N PHE A 11 15.33 8.08 22.75
CA PHE A 11 14.68 6.78 22.63
C PHE A 11 15.36 5.70 23.49
N ALA A 12 16.68 5.77 23.69
CA ALA A 12 17.40 4.83 24.54
C ALA A 12 16.97 4.92 26.01
N GLU A 13 16.58 6.10 26.50
CA GLU A 13 15.93 6.29 27.80
C GLU A 13 14.54 5.64 27.81
N ARG A 14 13.70 5.91 26.80
CA ARG A 14 12.36 5.31 26.66
C ARG A 14 12.41 3.78 26.65
N LEU A 15 13.39 3.20 25.96
CA LEU A 15 13.63 1.75 25.91
C LEU A 15 14.02 1.18 27.28
N ARG A 16 14.88 1.88 28.04
CA ARG A 16 15.29 1.48 29.39
C ARG A 16 14.16 1.58 30.41
N GLU A 17 13.35 2.64 30.36
CA GLU A 17 12.17 2.78 31.22
C GLU A 17 11.16 1.64 31.01
N ARG A 18 11.00 1.17 29.76
CA ARG A 18 10.14 0.03 29.43
C ARG A 18 10.62 -1.26 30.07
N GLN A 19 11.92 -1.51 30.03
CA GLN A 19 12.55 -2.67 30.68
C GLN A 19 12.35 -2.68 32.22
N GLN A 20 11.85 -1.59 32.82
CA GLN A 20 11.57 -1.46 34.26
C GLN A 20 10.09 -1.68 34.65
N GLY A 21 9.28 -2.31 33.80
CA GLY A 21 7.96 -2.84 34.20
C GLY A 21 6.74 -2.08 33.66
N ARG A 22 6.87 -1.35 32.54
CA ARG A 22 5.70 -0.86 31.79
C ARG A 22 5.10 -1.95 30.88
N PRO A 23 3.85 -1.80 30.39
CA PRO A 23 3.26 -2.74 29.42
C PRO A 23 4.15 -2.97 28.19
N ARG A 24 4.28 -4.25 27.79
CA ARG A 24 5.22 -4.74 26.78
C ARG A 24 5.10 -4.01 25.42
N TRP A 25 3.87 -3.71 24.99
CA TRP A 25 3.59 -3.20 23.64
C TRP A 25 3.44 -1.69 23.53
N GLU A 26 3.41 -0.97 24.65
CA GLU A 26 3.16 0.48 24.64
C GLU A 26 4.31 1.27 23.98
N LEU A 27 5.56 0.74 23.94
CA LEU A 27 6.64 1.37 23.16
C LEU A 27 6.43 1.19 21.66
N LEU A 28 6.10 -0.03 21.22
CA LEU A 28 5.83 -0.33 19.81
C LEU A 28 4.66 0.53 19.30
N HIS A 29 3.57 0.58 20.07
CA HIS A 29 2.41 1.40 19.72
C HIS A 29 2.75 2.88 19.65
N ALA A 30 3.47 3.41 20.64
CA ALA A 30 3.92 4.80 20.58
C ALA A 30 4.75 5.04 19.31
N VAL A 31 5.77 4.23 19.02
CA VAL A 31 6.59 4.39 17.81
C VAL A 31 5.74 4.35 16.54
N GLN A 32 4.78 3.44 16.45
CA GLN A 32 3.89 3.34 15.31
C GLN A 32 3.05 4.61 15.13
N GLU A 33 2.41 5.09 16.19
CA GLU A 33 1.60 6.31 16.19
C GLU A 33 2.45 7.56 15.88
N GLU A 34 3.66 7.63 16.45
CA GLU A 34 4.62 8.72 16.22
C GLU A 34 4.93 8.85 14.72
N TRP A 35 5.12 7.73 14.04
CA TRP A 35 5.32 7.66 12.59
C TRP A 35 4.04 7.74 11.77
N GLY A 36 2.85 7.87 12.38
CA GLY A 36 1.58 8.05 11.68
C GLY A 36 0.90 6.75 11.25
N TYR A 37 1.39 5.60 11.73
CA TYR A 37 0.61 4.38 11.68
C TYR A 37 -0.55 4.51 12.68
N GLU A 38 -1.76 4.43 12.16
CA GLU A 38 -2.97 4.40 12.95
C GLU A 38 -3.62 3.04 12.75
N ASP A 39 -4.21 2.51 13.82
CA ASP A 39 -5.02 1.30 13.75
C ASP A 39 -6.07 1.42 12.63
N PRO A 40 -6.06 0.50 11.67
CA PRO A 40 -6.96 0.56 10.53
C PRO A 40 -8.40 0.20 10.87
N GLY A 41 -8.72 -0.22 12.11
CA GLY A 41 -10.07 -0.64 12.54
C GLY A 41 -10.56 -1.91 11.84
N GLY A 42 -11.42 -2.68 12.50
CA GLY A 42 -11.92 -3.96 11.97
C GLY A 42 -11.03 -5.16 12.34
N GLU A 43 -11.21 -6.30 11.65
CA GLU A 43 -10.45 -7.54 11.96
C GLU A 43 -9.06 -7.54 11.26
N PRO A 44 -7.96 -7.94 11.94
CA PRO A 44 -6.60 -7.95 11.38
C PRO A 44 -6.50 -8.77 10.11
N GLY A 45 -5.68 -8.36 9.12
CA GLY A 45 -5.39 -8.87 7.74
C GLY A 45 -4.81 -10.30 7.61
N HIS A 46 -4.17 -10.78 8.66
CA HIS A 46 -3.85 -12.18 8.93
C HIS A 46 -4.28 -12.46 10.37
N SER A 47 -4.90 -13.60 10.60
CA SER A 47 -5.23 -14.02 11.97
C SER A 47 -4.34 -15.18 12.36
N ARG A 48 -4.20 -15.38 13.67
CA ARG A 48 -3.52 -16.52 14.27
C ARG A 48 -3.87 -17.87 13.62
N TRP A 49 -5.08 -18.02 13.09
CA TRP A 49 -5.59 -19.29 12.54
C TRP A 49 -5.97 -19.24 11.04
N GLY A 50 -5.59 -18.19 10.31
CA GLY A 50 -6.04 -18.00 8.92
C GLY A 50 -4.89 -17.83 7.91
N GLY A 51 -5.08 -18.38 6.71
CA GLY A 51 -4.38 -18.03 5.45
C GLY A 51 -2.84 -18.14 5.47
N GLU A 52 -2.31 -19.18 4.82
CA GLU A 52 -0.87 -19.45 4.56
C GLU A 52 0.01 -19.96 5.72
N ASN A 53 -0.49 -20.00 6.96
CA ASN A 53 0.27 -20.61 8.07
C ASN A 53 0.55 -22.10 7.81
N ARG A 54 1.84 -22.47 7.86
CA ARG A 54 2.26 -23.87 7.75
C ARG A 54 1.83 -24.64 8.99
N THR A 55 1.21 -25.80 8.79
CA THR A 55 0.86 -26.74 9.88
C THR A 55 1.91 -27.83 10.05
N ASP A 56 2.79 -28.01 9.06
CA ASP A 56 3.95 -28.89 9.09
C ASP A 56 5.12 -28.25 9.85
N GLY A 57 5.90 -29.06 10.57
CA GLY A 57 7.08 -28.59 11.29
C GLY A 57 6.80 -27.90 12.63
N ILE A 58 5.59 -27.99 13.18
CA ILE A 58 5.27 -27.46 14.51
C ILE A 58 5.62 -28.51 15.58
N ASP A 59 6.36 -28.10 16.61
CA ASP A 59 6.56 -28.89 17.82
C ASP A 59 5.55 -28.44 18.89
N TRP A 60 4.50 -29.23 19.09
CA TRP A 60 3.41 -28.93 20.03
C TRP A 60 3.79 -29.14 21.50
N GLU A 61 4.94 -29.75 21.78
CA GLU A 61 5.44 -29.93 23.16
C GLU A 61 6.13 -28.66 23.67
N LEU A 62 6.60 -27.79 22.78
CA LEU A 62 7.20 -26.51 23.15
C LEU A 62 6.14 -25.44 23.39
N PRO A 63 6.21 -24.68 24.51
CA PRO A 63 5.34 -23.55 24.73
C PRO A 63 5.67 -22.42 23.74
N VAL A 64 4.63 -21.67 23.36
CA VAL A 64 4.83 -20.43 22.60
C VAL A 64 5.01 -19.27 23.59
N PRO A 65 6.05 -18.43 23.45
CA PRO A 65 6.30 -17.31 24.34
C PRO A 65 5.10 -16.40 24.55
N GLN A 66 4.95 -15.88 25.79
CA GLN A 66 3.86 -14.98 26.16
C GLN A 66 3.82 -13.74 25.25
N ALA A 67 4.98 -13.15 24.96
CA ALA A 67 5.09 -11.99 24.08
C ALA A 67 4.51 -12.27 22.68
N LEU A 68 4.81 -13.43 22.09
CA LEU A 68 4.31 -13.73 20.76
C LEU A 68 2.79 -13.92 20.76
N ASN A 69 2.22 -14.55 21.79
CA ASN A 69 0.76 -14.66 21.95
C ASN A 69 0.11 -13.27 22.06
N GLU A 70 0.58 -12.43 22.98
CA GLU A 70 0.02 -11.09 23.19
C GLU A 70 0.12 -10.20 21.95
N TRP A 71 1.23 -10.32 21.20
CA TRP A 71 1.40 -9.57 19.97
C TRP A 71 0.38 -10.00 18.90
N TRP A 72 0.15 -11.31 18.74
CA TRP A 72 -0.88 -11.81 17.82
C TRP A 72 -2.30 -11.42 18.23
N ASP A 73 -2.56 -11.37 19.53
CA ASP A 73 -3.87 -11.00 20.08
C ASP A 73 -4.07 -9.46 20.15
N SER A 74 -3.04 -8.67 19.83
CA SER A 74 -3.10 -7.20 19.88
C SER A 74 -3.97 -6.65 18.74
N PRO A 75 -4.97 -5.80 19.03
CA PRO A 75 -5.78 -5.13 18.01
C PRO A 75 -4.99 -4.10 17.20
N LEU A 76 -3.76 -3.78 17.62
CA LEU A 76 -2.85 -2.82 16.99
C LEU A 76 -1.70 -3.54 16.25
N ASN A 77 -1.81 -4.85 16.02
CA ASN A 77 -0.75 -5.61 15.34
C ASN A 77 -0.66 -5.24 13.86
N SER A 78 0.11 -4.20 13.56
CA SER A 78 0.32 -3.69 12.21
C SER A 78 0.82 -4.71 11.21
N PHE A 79 1.54 -5.73 11.66
CA PHE A 79 2.05 -6.82 10.84
C PHE A 79 0.92 -7.75 10.41
N ALA A 80 -0.03 -8.00 11.32
CA ALA A 80 -1.24 -8.74 11.00
C ALA A 80 -2.17 -7.93 10.08
N PHE A 81 -2.29 -6.61 10.26
CA PHE A 81 -3.14 -5.79 9.41
C PHE A 81 -2.58 -5.52 8.01
N ASN A 82 -1.29 -5.25 7.89
CA ASN A 82 -0.64 -4.97 6.62
C ASN A 82 0.82 -5.45 6.65
N PRO A 83 1.08 -6.76 6.41
CA PRO A 83 2.43 -7.33 6.43
C PRO A 83 3.36 -6.68 5.40
N ARG A 84 2.80 -6.06 4.35
CA ARG A 84 3.58 -5.35 3.31
C ARG A 84 4.27 -4.09 3.83
N LEU A 85 3.83 -3.52 4.97
CA LEU A 85 4.55 -2.42 5.62
C LEU A 85 5.94 -2.85 6.13
N TYR A 86 6.14 -4.15 6.31
CA TYR A 86 7.35 -4.71 6.91
C TYR A 86 8.11 -5.63 5.96
N TRP A 87 7.47 -6.06 4.86
CA TRP A 87 8.00 -7.04 3.91
C TRP A 87 8.27 -8.40 4.55
N VAL A 88 7.38 -8.82 5.48
CA VAL A 88 7.53 -10.06 6.24
C VAL A 88 6.30 -10.94 6.15
N HIS A 89 6.52 -12.25 6.08
CA HIS A 89 5.54 -13.29 6.34
C HIS A 89 5.56 -13.61 7.83
N THR A 90 4.42 -13.48 8.50
CA THR A 90 4.27 -13.84 9.91
C THR A 90 3.76 -15.28 10.00
N GLN A 91 4.34 -16.09 10.88
CA GLN A 91 4.01 -17.50 11.03
C GLN A 91 3.42 -17.76 12.42
N TRP A 92 2.24 -18.40 12.44
CA TRP A 92 1.63 -18.92 13.66
C TRP A 92 1.01 -20.32 13.47
N PRO A 93 1.24 -21.27 14.40
CA PRO A 93 2.27 -21.27 15.44
C PRO A 93 3.69 -21.23 14.85
N PRO A 94 4.72 -20.88 15.63
CA PRO A 94 6.10 -20.97 15.18
C PRO A 94 6.46 -22.37 14.70
N THR A 95 7.21 -22.45 13.61
CA THR A 95 7.67 -23.72 13.02
C THR A 95 9.13 -23.97 13.35
N MET A 96 9.54 -25.23 13.39
CA MET A 96 10.93 -25.60 13.58
C MET A 96 11.72 -25.31 12.30
N SER A 97 12.85 -24.64 12.45
CA SER A 97 13.78 -24.47 11.34
C SER A 97 14.47 -25.79 11.01
N ASP A 98 14.72 -26.02 9.72
CA ASP A 98 15.65 -27.06 9.24
C ASP A 98 17.11 -26.72 9.59
N LEU A 99 17.41 -25.45 9.89
CA LEU A 99 18.74 -25.02 10.30
C LEU A 99 18.88 -25.06 11.83
N GLU A 100 19.69 -25.99 12.33
CA GLU A 100 20.08 -26.05 13.75
C GLU A 100 21.31 -25.20 14.07
N LEU A 101 21.47 -24.85 15.34
CA LEU A 101 22.71 -24.31 15.85
C LEU A 101 23.84 -25.36 15.81
N PRO A 102 25.09 -24.96 15.49
CA PRO A 102 26.23 -25.87 15.57
C PRO A 102 26.46 -26.35 17.01
N PRO A 103 27.03 -27.56 17.22
CA PRO A 103 27.18 -28.16 18.55
C PRO A 103 27.91 -27.28 19.58
N ASP A 104 28.86 -26.46 19.13
CA ASP A 104 29.66 -25.56 19.97
C ASP A 104 29.15 -24.11 19.97
N SER A 105 27.91 -23.88 19.52
CA SER A 105 27.34 -22.54 19.46
C SER A 105 27.31 -21.88 20.85
N PRO A 106 27.78 -20.62 20.98
CA PRO A 106 27.71 -19.89 22.24
C PRO A 106 26.28 -19.44 22.57
N LEU A 107 25.34 -19.61 21.65
CA LEU A 107 23.96 -19.13 21.81
C LEU A 107 23.14 -19.98 22.77
N VAL A 108 23.55 -21.22 23.04
CA VAL A 108 22.87 -22.18 23.93
C VAL A 108 23.92 -22.81 24.86
N ALA A 109 23.53 -23.12 26.10
CA ALA A 109 24.41 -23.85 27.03
C ALA A 109 24.74 -25.25 26.49
N ARG A 110 25.89 -25.82 26.90
CA ARG A 110 26.29 -27.18 26.47
C ARG A 110 25.21 -28.21 26.80
N GLY A 111 24.74 -28.92 25.77
CA GLY A 111 23.68 -29.93 25.88
C GLY A 111 22.25 -29.37 25.88
N GLY A 112 22.06 -28.05 25.72
CA GLY A 112 20.74 -27.44 25.54
C GLY A 112 20.16 -27.67 24.15
N ASP A 113 18.86 -27.41 24.00
CA ASP A 113 18.15 -27.56 22.74
C ASP A 113 18.68 -26.57 21.68
N ARG A 114 19.25 -27.12 20.60
CA ARG A 114 19.91 -26.36 19.52
C ARG A 114 18.95 -25.93 18.41
N ARG A 115 17.68 -26.30 18.51
CA ARG A 115 16.67 -26.00 17.50
C ARG A 115 16.18 -24.55 17.64
N VAL A 116 15.68 -23.99 16.54
CA VAL A 116 15.15 -22.62 16.47
C VAL A 116 13.69 -22.66 16.02
N CYS A 117 12.82 -21.98 16.76
CA CYS A 117 11.41 -21.79 16.43
C CYS A 117 11.25 -20.50 15.62
N VAL A 118 10.93 -20.63 14.33
CA VAL A 118 10.73 -19.53 13.38
C VAL A 118 9.30 -19.03 13.45
N PHE A 119 9.13 -17.73 13.70
CA PHE A 119 7.82 -17.08 13.76
C PHE A 119 7.63 -16.01 12.69
N MET A 120 8.68 -15.69 11.92
CA MET A 120 8.63 -14.66 10.89
C MET A 120 9.70 -14.92 9.84
N SER A 121 9.42 -14.60 8.58
CA SER A 121 10.42 -14.63 7.51
C SER A 121 10.26 -13.42 6.59
N GLU A 122 11.33 -13.04 5.92
CA GLU A 122 11.28 -11.98 4.91
C GLU A 122 10.47 -12.48 3.69
N TYR A 123 9.84 -11.57 2.94
CA TYR A 123 8.97 -11.92 1.79
C TYR A 123 9.63 -12.76 0.71
N HIS A 124 10.92 -12.57 0.48
CA HIS A 124 11.69 -13.37 -0.48
C HIS A 124 12.28 -14.64 0.13
N TYR A 125 11.92 -14.96 1.38
CA TYR A 125 12.43 -16.10 2.16
C TYR A 125 13.96 -16.17 2.23
N SER A 126 14.63 -15.03 2.06
CA SER A 126 16.08 -14.86 2.19
C SER A 126 16.54 -14.98 3.64
N GLN A 127 15.68 -14.62 4.58
CA GLN A 127 15.96 -14.55 6.01
C GLN A 127 14.75 -15.01 6.82
N ALA A 128 15.02 -15.66 7.94
CA ALA A 128 14.03 -16.07 8.92
C ALA A 128 14.42 -15.53 10.29
N TRP A 129 13.42 -15.11 11.07
CA TRP A 129 13.56 -14.70 12.45
C TRP A 129 12.88 -15.71 13.36
N GLY A 130 13.58 -16.08 14.43
CA GLY A 130 13.11 -17.07 15.38
C GLY A 130 13.61 -16.82 16.79
N TYR A 131 13.13 -17.63 17.72
CA TYR A 131 13.67 -17.74 19.08
C TYR A 131 14.22 -19.14 19.31
N LEU A 132 15.13 -19.28 20.27
CA LEU A 132 15.74 -20.57 20.59
C LEU A 132 14.73 -21.47 21.29
N ALA A 133 14.66 -22.76 20.91
CA ALA A 133 13.80 -23.72 21.59
C ALA A 133 14.15 -23.82 23.09
N ALA A 134 15.43 -23.70 23.45
CA ALA A 134 15.91 -23.63 24.84
C ALA A 134 15.40 -22.42 25.63
N GLU A 135 14.85 -21.41 24.96
CA GLU A 135 14.29 -20.19 25.57
C GLU A 135 12.77 -20.10 25.40
N ALA A 136 12.10 -21.13 24.88
CA ALA A 136 10.67 -21.12 24.60
C ALA A 136 9.79 -20.85 25.84
N GLU A 137 10.26 -21.23 27.03
CA GLU A 137 9.59 -20.97 28.30
C GLU A 137 9.73 -19.52 28.80
N LEU A 138 10.67 -18.75 28.24
CA LEU A 138 10.80 -17.35 28.61
C LEU A 138 9.60 -16.55 28.09
N PRO A 139 9.05 -15.60 28.88
CA PRO A 139 7.90 -14.82 28.45
C PRO A 139 8.22 -13.91 27.25
N ASP A 140 9.47 -13.52 27.07
CA ASP A 140 9.93 -12.61 26.01
C ASP A 140 11.39 -12.95 25.62
N PRO A 141 11.59 -14.06 24.88
CA PRO A 141 12.93 -14.56 24.55
C PRO A 141 13.64 -13.67 23.55
N ARG A 142 14.96 -13.83 23.44
CA ARG A 142 15.77 -13.12 22.44
C ARG A 142 15.49 -13.67 21.05
N VAL A 143 15.66 -12.80 20.06
CA VAL A 143 15.41 -13.12 18.65
C VAL A 143 16.74 -13.33 17.92
N VAL A 144 16.78 -14.37 17.11
CA VAL A 144 17.88 -14.69 16.19
C VAL A 144 17.40 -14.58 14.74
N VAL A 145 18.32 -14.26 13.83
CA VAL A 145 18.07 -14.19 12.38
C VAL A 145 18.99 -15.16 11.64
N SER A 146 18.48 -15.77 10.57
CA SER A 146 19.28 -16.63 9.68
C SER A 146 20.05 -15.82 8.64
N LEU A 147 21.37 -15.95 8.62
CA LEU A 147 22.25 -15.27 7.68
C LEU A 147 23.29 -16.26 7.15
N GLY A 148 23.34 -16.46 5.84
CA GLY A 148 24.39 -17.27 5.21
C GLY A 148 24.48 -18.72 5.72
N GLY A 149 23.38 -19.28 6.24
CA GLY A 149 23.35 -20.62 6.83
C GLY A 149 23.73 -20.69 8.31
N GLU A 150 23.82 -19.55 9.01
CA GLU A 150 24.05 -19.50 10.46
C GLU A 150 22.98 -18.65 11.16
N TRP A 151 22.83 -18.83 12.47
CA TRP A 151 21.95 -18.03 13.31
C TRP A 151 22.76 -17.00 14.11
N VAL A 152 22.36 -15.73 14.04
CA VAL A 152 22.97 -14.64 14.82
C VAL A 152 21.94 -13.92 15.66
N VAL A 153 22.36 -13.31 16.77
CA VAL A 153 21.46 -12.53 17.62
C VAL A 153 21.02 -11.26 16.89
N GLN A 154 19.72 -11.08 16.77
CA GLN A 154 19.09 -9.90 16.17
C GLN A 154 18.62 -8.91 17.24
N SER A 155 18.07 -9.41 18.35
CA SER A 155 17.49 -8.60 19.42
C SER A 155 17.57 -9.30 20.77
N ARG A 156 17.56 -8.52 21.85
CA ARG A 156 17.59 -9.00 23.24
C ARG A 156 16.26 -9.59 23.69
N SER A 157 15.16 -9.21 23.04
CA SER A 157 13.81 -9.74 23.29
C SER A 157 12.94 -9.66 22.03
N LEU A 158 11.81 -10.36 22.03
CA LEU A 158 10.82 -10.35 20.96
C LEU A 158 10.12 -8.99 20.88
N SER A 159 9.80 -8.39 22.02
CA SER A 159 9.23 -7.04 22.08
C SER A 159 10.17 -5.95 21.54
N GLU A 160 11.47 -6.03 21.86
CA GLU A 160 12.50 -5.14 21.34
C GLU A 160 12.67 -5.35 19.82
N PHE A 161 12.64 -6.61 19.36
CA PHE A 161 12.74 -6.94 17.93
C PHE A 161 11.62 -6.30 17.11
N LEU A 162 10.37 -6.45 17.54
CA LEU A 162 9.23 -5.89 16.81
C LEU A 162 9.25 -4.35 16.81
N THR A 163 9.70 -3.74 17.91
CA THR A 163 9.90 -2.28 17.98
C THR A 163 11.00 -1.83 17.02
N GLN A 164 12.12 -2.57 16.96
CA GLN A 164 13.20 -2.28 16.04
C GLN A 164 12.76 -2.45 14.58
N LEU A 165 12.10 -3.57 14.25
CA LEU A 165 11.56 -3.81 12.91
C LEU A 165 10.57 -2.72 12.48
N ALA A 166 9.82 -2.15 13.44
CA ALA A 166 9.01 -0.96 13.18
C ALA A 166 9.84 0.23 12.72
N PHE A 167 10.94 0.58 13.40
CA PHE A 167 11.85 1.62 12.94
C PHE A 167 12.53 1.32 11.60
N GLU A 168 12.84 0.06 11.32
CA GLU A 168 13.55 -0.31 10.09
C GLU A 168 12.68 -0.15 8.83
N ARG A 169 11.36 -0.31 8.96
CA ARG A 169 10.47 -0.39 7.78
C ARG A 169 9.39 0.69 7.74
N LEU A 170 8.77 1.00 8.87
CA LEU A 170 7.62 1.90 8.94
C LEU A 170 7.94 3.35 8.51
N PRO A 171 9.09 3.95 8.88
CA PRO A 171 9.39 5.33 8.54
C PRO A 171 9.48 5.61 7.04
N ALA A 172 9.83 4.62 6.22
CA ALA A 172 9.87 4.80 4.76
C ALA A 172 8.46 4.91 4.13
N HIS A 173 7.44 4.41 4.82
CA HIS A 173 6.06 4.44 4.35
C HIS A 173 5.32 5.71 4.73
N TYR A 174 5.60 6.24 5.92
CA TYR A 174 4.87 7.38 6.49
C TYR A 174 5.73 8.64 6.66
N GLY A 175 7.05 8.53 6.48
CA GLY A 175 8.00 9.62 6.59
C GLY A 175 8.71 9.93 5.27
N TRP A 176 9.37 11.08 5.26
CA TRP A 176 10.29 11.48 4.20
C TRP A 176 11.58 10.67 4.30
N THR A 177 12.13 10.26 3.16
CA THR A 177 13.30 9.38 3.11
C THR A 177 14.38 9.96 2.21
N LEU A 178 15.62 10.03 2.70
CA LEU A 178 16.82 10.34 1.92
C LEU A 178 17.79 9.17 2.05
N ARG A 179 18.22 8.63 0.91
CA ARG A 179 19.15 7.50 0.86
C ARG A 179 20.49 7.95 0.30
N VAL A 180 21.54 7.79 1.10
CA VAL A 180 22.91 8.13 0.73
C VAL A 180 23.63 6.86 0.33
N ARG A 181 24.07 6.82 -0.93
CA ARG A 181 24.80 5.68 -1.48
C ARG A 181 26.09 5.47 -0.72
N ARG A 182 26.49 4.21 -0.59
CA ARG A 182 27.77 3.86 0.01
C ARG A 182 28.96 4.59 -0.62
N SER A 183 28.99 4.71 -1.95
CA SER A 183 30.07 5.40 -2.66
C SER A 183 30.28 6.85 -2.21
N VAL A 184 29.23 7.51 -1.72
CA VAL A 184 29.31 8.88 -1.19
C VAL A 184 29.93 8.89 0.20
N VAL A 185 29.51 7.95 1.06
CA VAL A 185 30.02 7.82 2.44
C VAL A 185 31.46 7.33 2.46
N ASP A 186 31.83 6.41 1.56
CA ASP A 186 33.20 5.92 1.40
C ASP A 186 34.13 7.04 0.87
N ALA A 187 33.60 7.97 0.07
CA ALA A 187 34.35 9.12 -0.44
C ALA A 187 34.49 10.27 0.58
N ASP A 188 33.53 10.41 1.51
CA ASP A 188 33.58 11.37 2.61
C ASP A 188 33.27 10.70 3.97
N PRO A 189 34.28 10.06 4.62
CA PRO A 189 34.11 9.44 5.93
C PRO A 189 33.69 10.41 7.05
N GLU A 190 33.86 11.72 6.82
CA GLU A 190 33.46 12.76 7.78
C GLU A 190 31.94 12.76 8.02
N ILE A 191 31.14 12.28 7.06
CA ILE A 191 29.68 12.10 7.20
C ILE A 191 29.37 11.26 8.45
N VAL A 192 30.08 10.14 8.63
CA VAL A 192 29.88 9.24 9.78
C VAL A 192 30.39 9.88 11.08
N ARG A 193 31.49 10.65 11.02
CA ARG A 193 31.99 11.41 12.18
C ARG A 193 30.98 12.47 12.65
N ARG A 194 30.36 13.20 11.72
CA ARG A 194 29.29 14.17 12.02
C ARG A 194 28.05 13.50 12.59
N LEU A 195 27.64 12.34 12.05
CA LEU A 195 26.54 11.54 12.57
C LEU A 195 26.75 11.16 14.03
N THR A 196 27.87 10.50 14.31
CA THR A 196 28.21 10.02 15.66
C THR A 196 28.47 11.13 16.67
N ALA A 197 28.91 12.31 16.21
CA ALA A 197 29.11 13.48 17.07
C ALA A 197 27.80 14.23 17.39
N SER A 198 26.81 14.16 16.49
CA SER A 198 25.59 14.99 16.57
C SER A 198 24.39 14.24 17.13
N TYR A 199 24.32 12.93 16.93
CA TYR A 199 23.13 12.13 17.23
C TYR A 199 23.47 10.93 18.11
N ARG A 200 22.51 10.53 18.95
CA ARG A 200 22.66 9.41 19.90
C ARG A 200 22.10 8.13 19.30
N GLU A 201 22.75 7.00 19.58
CA GLU A 201 22.21 5.69 19.21
C GLU A 201 20.90 5.40 19.95
N LEU A 202 19.97 4.70 19.29
CA LEU A 202 18.68 4.31 19.86
C LEU A 202 18.81 3.26 21.00
N GLY A 203 19.99 2.68 21.21
CA GLY A 203 20.22 1.64 22.23
C GLY A 203 19.81 0.21 21.83
N LEU A 204 19.32 0.05 20.60
CA LEU A 204 18.98 -1.25 20.00
C LEU A 204 20.26 -1.99 19.54
N LEU A 205 20.20 -3.32 19.43
CA LEU A 205 21.30 -4.08 18.81
C LEU A 205 21.44 -3.74 17.32
N PRO A 206 22.63 -3.88 16.72
CA PRO A 206 22.80 -3.61 15.29
C PRO A 206 21.89 -4.50 14.44
N TRP A 207 21.09 -3.92 13.56
CA TRP A 207 20.18 -4.65 12.70
C TRP A 207 20.96 -5.49 11.68
N GLN A 208 20.79 -6.80 11.69
CA GLN A 208 21.49 -7.70 10.79
C GLN A 208 20.63 -8.03 9.57
N GLU A 209 21.11 -7.75 8.37
CA GLU A 209 20.37 -8.04 7.14
C GLU A 209 21.27 -8.14 5.91
N MET A 210 21.12 -9.18 5.07
CA MET A 210 21.84 -9.32 3.78
C MET A 210 23.36 -9.04 3.84
N GLY A 211 24.04 -9.52 4.89
CA GLY A 211 25.49 -9.29 5.07
C GLY A 211 25.87 -7.84 5.44
N THR A 212 24.90 -7.10 5.98
CA THR A 212 25.05 -5.77 6.56
C THR A 212 24.69 -5.84 8.04
N ASP A 213 25.41 -5.09 8.86
CA ASP A 213 24.92 -4.71 10.18
C ASP A 213 24.59 -3.21 10.19
N ALA A 214 23.55 -2.76 10.87
CA ALA A 214 23.15 -1.36 10.85
C ALA A 214 22.91 -0.79 12.25
N LEU A 215 23.50 0.37 12.53
CA LEU A 215 23.23 1.15 13.73
C LEU A 215 22.21 2.23 13.44
N SER A 216 21.33 2.51 14.40
CA SER A 216 20.28 3.52 14.28
C SER A 216 20.47 4.63 15.30
N TYR A 217 20.37 5.87 14.85
CA TYR A 217 20.58 7.09 15.62
C TYR A 217 19.31 7.93 15.62
N GLY A 218 19.01 8.55 16.77
CA GLY A 218 17.86 9.42 16.95
C GLY A 218 18.20 10.91 16.80
N ALA A 219 17.33 11.62 16.08
CA ALA A 219 17.35 13.06 15.88
C ALA A 219 15.94 13.64 16.14
N PRO A 220 15.78 14.98 16.26
CA PRO A 220 14.48 15.61 16.33
C PRO A 220 13.65 15.30 15.07
N ASP A 221 12.51 14.63 15.27
CA ASP A 221 11.59 14.13 14.24
C ASP A 221 12.23 13.22 13.17
N ALA A 222 13.42 12.67 13.42
CA ALA A 222 14.14 11.85 12.45
C ALA A 222 14.90 10.69 13.09
N VAL A 223 15.08 9.62 12.32
CA VAL A 223 15.94 8.49 12.63
C VAL A 223 16.91 8.29 11.47
N VAL A 224 18.18 8.09 11.81
CA VAL A 224 19.25 7.88 10.84
C VAL A 224 19.81 6.49 11.01
N ARG A 225 19.77 5.69 9.95
CA ARG A 225 20.34 4.35 9.91
C ARG A 225 21.69 4.39 9.20
N HIS A 226 22.70 3.76 9.79
CA HIS A 226 24.03 3.59 9.23
C HIS A 226 24.32 2.11 9.02
N GLY A 227 24.20 1.66 7.77
CA GLY A 227 24.54 0.30 7.35
C GLY A 227 26.03 0.14 7.10
N ARG A 228 26.64 -0.86 7.75
CA ARG A 228 28.05 -1.21 7.70
C ARG A 228 28.19 -2.61 7.10
N GLY A 229 29.15 -2.78 6.21
CA GLY A 229 29.40 -4.06 5.53
C GLY A 229 29.16 -4.02 4.01
N PRO A 230 29.56 -5.08 3.29
CA PRO A 230 29.54 -5.12 1.82
C PRO A 230 28.13 -5.01 1.21
N GLY A 231 27.09 -5.48 1.90
CA GLY A 231 25.71 -5.55 1.39
C GLY A 231 24.92 -4.23 1.41
N ALA A 232 25.46 -3.15 1.98
CA ALA A 232 24.74 -1.88 2.09
C ALA A 232 24.89 -1.03 0.83
N ASP A 233 23.96 -1.14 -0.13
CA ASP A 233 23.91 -0.24 -1.30
C ASP A 233 23.74 1.23 -0.89
N PHE A 234 22.98 1.46 0.19
CA PHE A 234 22.83 2.75 0.85
C PHE A 234 23.41 2.66 2.27
N ALA A 235 24.54 3.32 2.50
CA ALA A 235 25.23 3.30 3.79
C ALA A 235 24.54 4.19 4.83
N ILE A 236 23.94 5.31 4.43
CA ILE A 236 23.12 6.14 5.31
C ILE A 236 21.70 6.22 4.76
N VAL A 237 20.71 6.00 5.62
CA VAL A 237 19.29 6.25 5.32
C VAL A 237 18.75 7.17 6.40
N ILE A 238 18.23 8.32 5.98
CA ILE A 238 17.58 9.30 6.86
C ILE A 238 16.09 9.18 6.63
N ASN A 239 15.36 8.87 7.69
CA ASN A 239 13.91 8.94 7.70
C ASN A 239 13.47 10.07 8.63
N ALA A 240 12.53 10.90 8.21
CA ALA A 240 12.00 11.97 9.05
C ALA A 240 10.49 12.12 8.91
N ARG A 241 9.85 12.54 9.99
CA ARG A 241 8.40 12.78 10.06
C ARG A 241 7.96 14.00 9.25
N THR A 242 8.90 14.91 8.97
CA THR A 242 8.72 16.13 8.17
C THR A 242 9.88 16.32 7.22
N ARG A 243 9.66 17.07 6.14
CA ARG A 243 10.72 17.38 5.16
C ARG A 243 11.79 18.26 5.79
N GLU A 244 11.38 19.18 6.65
CA GLU A 244 12.24 20.13 7.35
C GLU A 244 13.21 19.41 8.28
N ALA A 245 12.74 18.42 9.05
CA ALA A 245 13.59 17.61 9.92
C ALA A 245 14.60 16.79 9.09
N LEU A 246 14.17 16.21 7.96
CA LEU A 246 15.07 15.50 7.06
C LEU A 246 16.20 16.41 6.55
N VAL A 247 15.84 17.62 6.10
CA VAL A 247 16.80 18.60 5.59
C VAL A 247 17.77 19.02 6.68
N ALA A 248 17.30 19.28 7.90
CA ALA A 248 18.15 19.63 9.03
C ALA A 248 19.19 18.54 9.36
N VAL A 249 18.78 17.26 9.30
CA VAL A 249 19.71 16.14 9.45
C VAL A 249 20.70 16.10 8.30
N ALA A 250 20.24 16.22 7.05
CA ALA A 250 21.11 16.17 5.88
C ALA A 250 22.17 17.30 5.89
N GLU A 251 21.79 18.51 6.28
CA GLU A 251 22.69 19.65 6.47
C GLU A 251 23.72 19.39 7.57
N THR A 252 23.28 18.85 8.71
CA THR A 252 24.18 18.46 9.81
C THR A 252 25.23 17.44 9.37
N LEU A 253 24.83 16.49 8.51
CA LEU A 253 25.71 15.46 7.99
C LEU A 253 26.56 15.93 6.80
N GLY A 254 26.30 17.11 6.25
CA GLY A 254 26.97 17.63 5.05
C GLY A 254 26.64 16.82 3.78
N VAL A 255 25.44 16.25 3.71
CA VAL A 255 24.99 15.41 2.59
C VAL A 255 24.16 16.25 1.62
N ASP A 256 24.43 16.14 0.32
CA ASP A 256 23.62 16.80 -0.69
C ASP A 256 22.21 16.19 -0.79
N TRP A 257 21.21 17.05 -0.68
CA TRP A 257 19.78 16.73 -0.78
C TRP A 257 19.06 17.56 -1.85
N SER A 258 19.79 18.40 -2.59
CA SER A 258 19.25 19.40 -3.52
C SER A 258 18.76 18.83 -4.85
N GLY A 259 19.12 17.58 -5.17
CA GLY A 259 18.68 16.90 -6.38
C GLY A 259 17.16 16.63 -6.39
N GLU A 260 16.54 16.79 -7.55
CA GLU A 260 15.08 16.65 -7.79
C GLU A 260 14.49 15.29 -7.35
N LYS A 261 15.33 14.26 -7.17
CA LYS A 261 14.95 12.91 -6.70
C LYS A 261 15.66 12.45 -5.43
N ALA A 262 16.37 13.33 -4.72
CA ALA A 262 17.15 12.94 -3.56
C ALA A 262 16.24 12.52 -2.38
N ILE A 263 15.16 13.28 -2.16
CA ILE A 263 14.21 13.04 -1.08
C ILE A 263 12.96 12.37 -1.65
N SER A 264 12.58 11.23 -1.07
CA SER A 264 11.34 10.52 -1.36
C SER A 264 10.25 10.90 -0.34
N PRO A 265 9.02 11.28 -0.77
CA PRO A 265 7.92 11.54 0.15
C PRO A 265 7.33 10.23 0.73
N PRO A 266 6.51 10.31 1.79
CA PRO A 266 5.74 9.19 2.31
C PRO A 266 4.91 8.47 1.23
N SER A 267 4.87 7.14 1.25
CA SER A 267 4.13 6.34 0.27
C SER A 267 2.67 6.06 0.67
N GLN A 268 2.35 6.06 1.97
CA GLN A 268 1.03 5.70 2.50
C GLN A 268 0.12 6.92 2.78
N VAL A 269 0.68 8.13 2.76
CA VAL A 269 -0.06 9.38 2.97
C VAL A 269 0.29 10.31 1.81
N PRO A 270 -0.45 10.25 0.69
CA PRO A 270 -0.25 11.22 -0.38
C PRO A 270 -0.50 12.62 0.19
N GLU A 271 0.40 13.55 -0.08
CA GLU A 271 0.21 14.95 0.34
C GLU A 271 -1.16 15.47 -0.15
N PRO A 272 -1.76 16.44 0.56
CA PRO A 272 -2.78 17.28 -0.03
C PRO A 272 -2.29 17.75 -1.40
N LEU A 273 -3.12 17.62 -2.43
CA LEU A 273 -2.82 18.28 -3.69
C LEU A 273 -2.75 19.79 -3.39
N GLU A 274 -1.78 20.49 -3.97
CA GLU A 274 -1.56 21.96 -3.95
C GLU A 274 -2.74 22.76 -3.38
N ASP A 275 -2.53 23.75 -2.48
CA ASP A 275 -3.60 24.59 -1.90
C ASP A 275 -4.63 25.06 -2.96
N LEU A 276 -5.68 24.26 -3.18
CA LEU A 276 -6.70 24.55 -4.15
C LEU A 276 -7.59 25.63 -3.54
N GLY A 277 -7.85 26.68 -4.33
CA GLY A 277 -8.88 27.65 -3.98
C GLY A 277 -10.27 26.98 -3.85
N PRO A 278 -11.26 27.71 -3.33
CA PRO A 278 -12.65 27.25 -3.30
C PRO A 278 -13.15 26.84 -4.69
N VAL A 279 -14.15 25.96 -4.74
CA VAL A 279 -14.78 25.53 -6.01
C VAL A 279 -15.20 26.73 -6.87
N SER A 280 -14.59 26.85 -8.04
CA SER A 280 -14.80 27.93 -9.00
C SER A 280 -15.15 27.36 -10.38
N LEU A 281 -16.33 26.75 -10.48
CA LEU A 281 -16.88 26.19 -11.73
C LEU A 281 -17.90 27.12 -12.38
N ALA A 282 -17.83 27.33 -13.68
CA ALA A 282 -18.85 28.02 -14.48
C ALA A 282 -19.49 27.04 -15.47
N GLN A 283 -20.70 27.38 -15.93
CA GLN A 283 -21.36 26.59 -16.97
C GLN A 283 -20.50 26.57 -18.24
N GLY A 284 -20.28 25.38 -18.78
CA GLY A 284 -19.42 25.15 -19.95
C GLY A 284 -17.97 24.82 -19.59
N ASP A 285 -17.55 24.97 -18.34
CA ASP A 285 -16.21 24.55 -17.92
C ASP A 285 -16.04 23.05 -18.13
N ALA A 286 -14.88 22.66 -18.65
CA ALA A 286 -14.51 21.28 -18.87
C ALA A 286 -13.04 21.10 -18.51
N ASP A 287 -12.63 19.90 -18.13
CA ASP A 287 -11.20 19.64 -18.01
C ASP A 287 -10.53 19.50 -19.39
N PRO A 288 -9.21 19.72 -19.49
CA PRO A 288 -8.49 19.66 -20.76
C PRO A 288 -8.57 18.29 -21.47
N ARG A 289 -8.93 17.24 -20.73
CA ARG A 289 -9.08 15.87 -21.22
C ARG A 289 -10.52 15.55 -21.64
N GLY A 290 -11.45 16.49 -21.45
CA GLY A 290 -12.87 16.33 -21.73
C GLY A 290 -13.51 15.17 -20.97
N ARG A 291 -13.03 14.86 -19.76
CA ARG A 291 -13.58 13.83 -18.84
C ARG A 291 -14.85 14.30 -18.16
N TRP A 292 -15.05 15.61 -18.07
CA TRP A 292 -16.28 16.19 -17.57
C TRP A 292 -16.56 17.57 -18.16
N THR A 293 -17.82 17.98 -18.13
CA THR A 293 -18.27 19.31 -18.53
C THR A 293 -19.39 19.79 -17.61
N VAL A 294 -19.31 21.02 -17.12
CA VAL A 294 -20.34 21.65 -16.29
C VAL A 294 -21.54 21.99 -17.15
N LEU A 295 -22.64 21.29 -16.93
CA LEU A 295 -23.91 21.54 -17.62
C LEU A 295 -24.61 22.77 -17.06
N THR A 296 -24.64 22.88 -15.74
CA THR A 296 -25.32 23.96 -15.02
C THR A 296 -24.61 24.25 -13.71
N ARG A 297 -24.69 25.49 -13.24
CA ARG A 297 -24.41 25.86 -11.85
C ARG A 297 -25.56 26.72 -11.36
N GLY A 298 -26.13 26.38 -10.21
CA GLY A 298 -27.25 27.12 -9.64
C GLY A 298 -27.55 26.72 -8.21
N HIS A 299 -28.40 27.51 -7.56
CA HIS A 299 -28.92 27.16 -6.25
C HIS A 299 -30.12 26.22 -6.44
N SER A 300 -29.95 24.95 -6.03
CA SER A 300 -31.06 24.01 -5.91
C SER A 300 -31.64 24.14 -4.51
N ALA A 301 -32.86 24.67 -4.38
CA ALA A 301 -33.59 24.51 -3.12
C ALA A 301 -33.86 23.02 -2.89
N PRO A 302 -33.74 22.51 -1.64
CA PRO A 302 -34.13 21.15 -1.35
C PRO A 302 -35.60 20.93 -1.71
N PRO A 303 -35.98 19.74 -2.22
CA PRO A 303 -37.36 19.47 -2.56
C PRO A 303 -38.24 19.63 -1.31
N ALA A 304 -39.42 20.24 -1.49
CA ALA A 304 -40.41 20.30 -0.42
C ALA A 304 -40.93 18.89 -0.15
N VAL A 305 -40.69 18.38 1.05
CA VAL A 305 -41.23 17.09 1.50
C VAL A 305 -42.58 17.36 2.17
N PRO A 306 -43.72 16.96 1.57
CA PRO A 306 -45.02 17.12 2.21
C PRO A 306 -45.18 16.13 3.38
N GLY A 307 -45.74 16.59 4.49
CA GLY A 307 -46.07 15.77 5.66
C GLY A 307 -45.21 16.05 6.90
N ALA A 308 -45.60 15.46 8.02
CA ALA A 308 -44.80 15.50 9.25
C ALA A 308 -43.74 14.39 9.21
N ALA A 309 -42.51 14.71 9.61
CA ALA A 309 -41.47 13.71 9.79
C ALA A 309 -41.91 12.72 10.89
N ALA A 310 -42.07 11.45 10.52
CA ALA A 310 -42.27 10.37 11.47
C ALA A 310 -40.91 9.79 11.85
N ALA A 311 -40.67 9.61 13.15
CA ALA A 311 -39.52 8.84 13.61
C ALA A 311 -39.74 7.38 13.24
N LEU A 312 -38.98 6.88 12.25
CA LEU A 312 -39.04 5.47 11.84
C LEU A 312 -38.42 4.57 12.93
N VAL A 313 -37.32 5.03 13.56
CA VAL A 313 -36.58 4.30 14.60
C VAL A 313 -35.91 5.30 15.55
N PRO A 314 -35.74 5.00 16.86
CA PRO A 314 -34.92 5.80 17.77
C PRO A 314 -33.46 5.88 17.30
N ALA A 315 -32.86 7.07 17.35
CA ALA A 315 -31.44 7.21 17.02
C ALA A 315 -30.57 6.53 18.10
N PRO A 316 -29.64 5.64 17.72
CA PRO A 316 -28.77 4.93 18.67
C PRO A 316 -27.70 5.83 19.33
N GLY A 317 -27.51 7.06 18.84
CA GLY A 317 -26.51 8.02 19.32
C GLY A 317 -26.66 9.41 18.67
N ALA A 318 -25.63 10.25 18.82
CA ALA A 318 -25.58 11.57 18.19
C ALA A 318 -25.19 11.44 16.71
N LEU A 319 -26.20 11.37 15.84
CA LEU A 319 -26.00 11.20 14.40
C LEU A 319 -25.40 12.45 13.75
N ARG A 320 -24.43 12.24 12.84
CA ARG A 320 -23.72 13.27 12.10
C ARG A 320 -24.00 13.24 10.61
N SER A 321 -24.22 12.07 10.03
CA SER A 321 -24.47 11.88 8.61
C SER A 321 -25.56 10.82 8.39
N VAL A 322 -26.27 10.94 7.27
CA VAL A 322 -27.31 9.99 6.85
C VAL A 322 -27.27 9.79 5.34
N ALA A 323 -27.63 8.60 4.88
CA ALA A 323 -27.81 8.26 3.47
C ALA A 323 -28.95 7.24 3.30
N SER A 324 -29.52 7.19 2.10
CA SER A 324 -30.51 6.20 1.68
C SER A 324 -30.16 5.73 0.28
N ASP A 325 -30.48 4.48 -0.05
CA ASP A 325 -30.49 4.07 -1.45
C ASP A 325 -31.69 4.69 -2.19
N ARG A 326 -31.77 4.41 -3.50
CA ARG A 326 -32.80 4.98 -4.38
C ARG A 326 -34.22 4.54 -4.02
N ASN A 327 -34.38 3.35 -3.47
CA ASN A 327 -35.69 2.75 -3.19
C ASN A 327 -36.14 2.99 -1.74
N GLY A 328 -35.25 3.50 -0.88
CA GLY A 328 -35.49 3.63 0.55
C GLY A 328 -35.44 2.30 1.29
N THR A 329 -34.93 1.24 0.67
CA THR A 329 -34.82 -0.12 1.23
C THR A 329 -33.63 -0.22 2.20
N THR A 330 -32.60 0.60 2.01
CA THR A 330 -31.45 0.72 2.91
C THR A 330 -31.32 2.15 3.43
N LEU A 331 -31.36 2.33 4.75
CA LEU A 331 -31.02 3.57 5.42
C LEU A 331 -29.73 3.41 6.20
N VAL A 332 -28.83 4.39 6.10
CA VAL A 332 -27.54 4.39 6.79
C VAL A 332 -27.37 5.67 7.58
N ALA A 333 -26.92 5.56 8.82
CA ALA A 333 -26.60 6.69 9.68
C ALA A 333 -25.23 6.52 10.31
N GLY A 334 -24.49 7.63 10.43
CA GLY A 334 -23.15 7.66 10.99
C GLY A 334 -23.13 8.61 12.17
N ASP A 335 -22.51 8.22 13.27
CA ASP A 335 -22.52 9.00 14.51
C ASP A 335 -21.18 9.72 14.79
N THR A 336 -21.14 10.47 15.90
CA THR A 336 -19.94 11.18 16.35
C THR A 336 -18.86 10.27 16.93
N ASP A 337 -19.20 9.05 17.32
CA ASP A 337 -18.30 8.08 17.94
C ASP A 337 -17.66 7.12 16.92
N GLY A 338 -18.00 7.28 15.64
CA GLY A 338 -17.46 6.50 14.54
C GLY A 338 -18.25 5.23 14.22
N CYS A 339 -19.45 5.07 14.80
CA CYS A 339 -20.34 3.96 14.47
C CYS A 339 -21.15 4.26 13.21
N VAL A 340 -21.36 3.20 12.42
CA VAL A 340 -22.24 3.19 11.26
C VAL A 340 -23.39 2.24 11.57
N HIS A 341 -24.60 2.78 11.44
CA HIS A 341 -25.87 2.10 11.68
C HIS A 341 -26.57 1.89 10.35
N VAL A 342 -27.04 0.69 10.07
CA VAL A 342 -27.79 0.36 8.86
C VAL A 342 -29.11 -0.27 9.22
N LEU A 343 -30.16 0.18 8.56
CA LEU A 343 -31.52 -0.33 8.67
C LEU A 343 -31.98 -0.77 7.28
N GLU A 344 -32.35 -2.04 7.15
CA GLU A 344 -33.00 -2.58 5.96
C GLU A 344 -34.52 -2.48 6.19
N THR A 345 -35.23 -1.69 5.40
CA THR A 345 -36.63 -1.30 5.67
C THR A 345 -37.65 -2.22 5.01
N ASP A 346 -37.19 -3.10 4.12
CA ASP A 346 -38.00 -4.07 3.37
C ASP A 346 -38.20 -5.40 4.13
N ASP A 347 -37.55 -5.57 5.28
CA ASP A 347 -37.78 -6.70 6.18
C ASP A 347 -39.09 -6.56 6.97
N GLU A 348 -39.76 -7.69 7.25
CA GLU A 348 -40.99 -7.71 8.07
C GLU A 348 -40.77 -7.15 9.49
N SER A 349 -39.54 -7.23 10.00
CA SER A 349 -39.10 -6.71 11.29
C SER A 349 -37.70 -6.11 11.16
N PRO A 350 -37.58 -4.83 10.75
CA PRO A 350 -36.30 -4.24 10.41
C PRO A 350 -35.43 -4.04 11.67
N GLU A 351 -34.25 -4.69 11.70
CA GLU A 351 -33.26 -4.54 12.76
C GLU A 351 -32.14 -3.57 12.36
N THR A 352 -31.61 -2.83 13.32
CA THR A 352 -30.48 -1.92 13.08
C THR A 352 -29.15 -2.62 13.32
N ILE A 353 -28.38 -2.82 12.24
CA ILE A 353 -27.01 -3.31 12.32
C ILE A 353 -26.10 -2.14 12.67
N SER A 354 -25.38 -2.22 13.79
CA SER A 354 -24.47 -1.16 14.25
C SER A 354 -23.05 -1.69 14.34
N LEU A 355 -22.12 -1.10 13.61
CA LEU A 355 -20.70 -1.44 13.68
C LEU A 355 -19.85 -0.20 13.92
N THR A 356 -18.92 -0.28 14.86
CA THR A 356 -17.88 0.73 15.05
C THR A 356 -16.84 0.57 13.96
N LEU A 357 -16.98 1.34 12.88
CA LEU A 357 -16.07 1.28 11.74
C LEU A 357 -14.97 2.32 11.86
N HIS A 358 -15.29 3.50 12.36
CA HIS A 358 -14.40 4.67 12.40
C HIS A 358 -13.97 5.02 13.81
N ARG A 359 -12.91 5.82 13.93
CA ARG A 359 -12.39 6.37 15.21
C ARG A 359 -12.63 7.87 15.37
N ALA A 360 -13.22 8.46 14.34
CA ALA A 360 -13.60 9.85 14.27
C ALA A 360 -15.06 9.91 13.82
N PRO A 361 -15.74 11.05 14.01
CA PRO A 361 -17.11 11.23 13.55
C PRO A 361 -17.27 10.81 12.09
N VAL A 362 -18.33 10.05 11.81
CA VAL A 362 -18.68 9.65 10.44
C VAL A 362 -19.31 10.86 9.74
N THR A 363 -18.55 11.49 8.86
CA THR A 363 -18.89 12.75 8.20
C THR A 363 -19.61 12.55 6.86
N ALA A 364 -19.42 11.40 6.22
CA ALA A 364 -19.99 11.12 4.91
C ALA A 364 -20.44 9.66 4.80
N LEU A 365 -21.56 9.45 4.10
CA LEU A 365 -22.15 8.13 3.86
C LEU A 365 -22.71 8.04 2.46
N ALA A 366 -22.65 6.85 1.87
CA ALA A 366 -23.37 6.50 0.66
C ALA A 366 -23.75 5.01 0.71
N CYS A 367 -24.90 4.67 0.12
CA CYS A 367 -25.30 3.27 -0.03
C CYS A 367 -25.96 3.01 -1.39
N LEU A 368 -25.86 1.77 -1.84
CA LEU A 368 -26.39 1.32 -3.12
C LEU A 368 -26.85 -0.13 -3.02
N GLU A 369 -28.07 -0.42 -3.49
CA GLU A 369 -28.53 -1.78 -3.73
C GLU A 369 -28.16 -2.18 -5.16
N LEU A 370 -27.42 -3.29 -5.31
CA LEU A 370 -27.07 -3.88 -6.59
C LEU A 370 -28.20 -4.81 -7.07
N GLY A 371 -28.28 -5.03 -8.39
CA GLY A 371 -29.31 -5.89 -8.99
C GLY A 371 -29.30 -7.37 -8.55
N ASN A 372 -28.25 -7.81 -7.83
CA ASN A 372 -28.16 -9.14 -7.21
C ASN A 372 -28.63 -9.16 -5.73
N GLY A 373 -29.23 -8.07 -5.23
CA GLY A 373 -29.67 -7.91 -3.84
C GLY A 373 -28.54 -7.61 -2.84
N THR A 374 -27.31 -7.40 -3.31
CA THR A 374 -26.21 -6.97 -2.44
C THR A 374 -26.34 -5.49 -2.14
N ARG A 375 -26.31 -5.14 -0.85
CA ARG A 375 -26.31 -3.74 -0.38
C ARG A 375 -24.89 -3.31 -0.05
N LEU A 376 -24.44 -2.27 -0.73
CA LEU A 376 -23.14 -1.63 -0.52
C LEU A 376 -23.32 -0.43 0.39
N VAL A 377 -22.39 -0.25 1.33
CA VAL A 377 -22.30 0.97 2.14
C VAL A 377 -20.85 1.44 2.16
N LEU A 378 -20.68 2.73 1.94
CA LEU A 378 -19.42 3.44 2.11
C LEU A 378 -19.57 4.50 3.19
N SER A 379 -18.54 4.60 4.01
CA SER A 379 -18.49 5.49 5.15
C SER A 379 -17.16 6.21 5.21
N GLY A 380 -17.21 7.52 5.47
CA GLY A 380 -16.06 8.41 5.51
C GLY A 380 -16.04 9.20 6.81
N ASP A 381 -14.86 9.41 7.39
CA ASP A 381 -14.70 10.12 8.66
C ASP A 381 -13.88 11.43 8.58
N GLU A 382 -13.87 12.16 9.70
CA GLU A 382 -13.10 13.40 9.86
C GLU A 382 -11.57 13.19 9.81
N HIS A 383 -11.07 11.95 9.89
CA HIS A 383 -9.65 11.62 9.69
C HIS A 383 -9.31 11.23 8.24
N GLY A 384 -10.28 11.33 7.32
CA GLY A 384 -10.04 11.12 5.89
C GLY A 384 -10.05 9.65 5.47
N VAL A 385 -10.53 8.75 6.33
CA VAL A 385 -10.61 7.32 6.07
C VAL A 385 -11.97 7.00 5.45
N ILE A 386 -11.95 6.25 4.34
CA ILE A 386 -13.15 5.69 3.70
C ILE A 386 -13.14 4.17 3.92
N ARG A 387 -14.25 3.60 4.38
CA ARG A 387 -14.47 2.15 4.49
C ARG A 387 -15.62 1.68 3.64
N TYR A 388 -15.44 0.49 3.07
CA TYR A 388 -16.40 -0.23 2.26
C TYR A 388 -16.95 -1.43 3.04
N TRP A 389 -18.25 -1.64 2.94
CA TRP A 389 -18.98 -2.66 3.69
C TRP A 389 -20.11 -3.25 2.84
N SER A 390 -20.61 -4.42 3.25
CA SER A 390 -21.95 -4.90 2.88
C SER A 390 -22.67 -5.41 4.11
N THR A 391 -24.00 -5.27 4.22
CA THR A 391 -24.76 -5.82 5.36
C THR A 391 -24.68 -7.36 5.44
N ARG A 392 -24.40 -8.02 4.30
CA ARG A 392 -24.30 -9.48 4.19
C ARG A 392 -22.88 -10.02 4.26
N ARG A 393 -21.86 -9.15 4.40
CA ARG A 393 -20.45 -9.54 4.48
C ARG A 393 -19.77 -8.78 5.61
N LYS A 394 -18.71 -9.33 6.17
CA LYS A 394 -17.88 -8.53 7.09
C LYS A 394 -17.33 -7.29 6.36
N PRO A 395 -17.23 -6.13 7.02
CA PRO A 395 -16.57 -4.96 6.46
C PRO A 395 -15.15 -5.29 5.97
N MET A 396 -14.67 -4.57 4.97
CA MET A 396 -13.28 -4.73 4.52
C MET A 396 -12.31 -4.40 5.67
N ARG A 397 -11.25 -5.22 5.77
CA ARG A 397 -10.24 -5.15 6.84
C ARG A 397 -9.29 -3.95 6.71
N ILE A 398 -9.13 -3.44 5.50
CA ILE A 398 -8.28 -2.29 5.18
C ILE A 398 -9.20 -1.15 4.73
N PRO A 399 -8.90 0.12 5.06
CA PRO A 399 -9.56 1.26 4.46
C PRO A 399 -9.64 1.13 2.94
N PHE A 400 -10.80 1.42 2.38
CA PHE A 400 -11.00 1.48 0.94
C PHE A 400 -10.18 2.62 0.32
N ALA A 401 -10.09 3.76 1.01
CA ALA A 401 -9.19 4.86 0.67
C ALA A 401 -8.86 5.71 1.91
N ARG A 402 -7.72 6.40 1.91
CA ARG A 402 -7.32 7.31 3.00
C ARG A 402 -6.59 8.55 2.48
N ARG A 403 -6.81 9.70 3.14
CA ARG A 403 -6.04 10.95 2.98
C ARG A 403 -5.85 11.61 4.35
N ALA A 404 -4.88 12.51 4.48
CA ALA A 404 -4.62 13.28 5.72
C ALA A 404 -5.58 14.47 5.92
N THR A 405 -6.77 14.41 5.31
CA THR A 405 -7.76 15.49 5.32
C THR A 405 -9.16 14.89 5.44
N PRO A 406 -10.12 15.53 6.12
CA PRO A 406 -11.46 14.99 6.34
C PRO A 406 -12.17 14.53 5.06
N VAL A 407 -12.89 13.41 5.11
CA VAL A 407 -13.88 13.08 4.07
C VAL A 407 -15.06 14.04 4.24
N ARG A 408 -15.45 14.73 3.17
CA ARG A 408 -16.57 15.69 3.20
C ARG A 408 -17.84 15.11 2.62
N ALA A 409 -17.74 14.30 1.57
CA ALA A 409 -18.90 13.73 0.92
C ALA A 409 -18.56 12.45 0.17
N LEU A 410 -19.55 11.56 0.09
CA LEU A 410 -19.54 10.32 -0.68
C LEU A 410 -20.82 10.25 -1.51
N ALA A 411 -20.75 9.68 -2.70
CA ALA A 411 -21.90 9.38 -3.54
C ALA A 411 -21.69 8.05 -4.27
N LEU A 412 -22.74 7.24 -4.34
CA LEU A 412 -22.76 5.97 -5.07
C LEU A 412 -23.86 5.99 -6.13
N ALA A 413 -23.59 5.41 -7.29
CA ALA A 413 -24.60 5.20 -8.33
C ALA A 413 -24.30 3.97 -9.19
N PRO A 414 -25.33 3.30 -9.73
CA PRO A 414 -25.16 2.34 -10.80
C PRO A 414 -25.08 3.10 -12.12
N LEU A 415 -23.85 3.37 -12.60
CA LEU A 415 -23.64 3.92 -13.93
C LEU A 415 -23.83 2.83 -14.99
N GLU A 416 -23.80 3.22 -16.26
CA GLU A 416 -23.82 2.26 -17.38
C GLU A 416 -22.65 1.26 -17.30
N THR A 417 -21.49 1.70 -16.79
CA THR A 417 -20.31 0.86 -16.57
C THR A 417 -20.36 0.06 -15.27
N GLY A 418 -21.46 0.11 -14.51
CA GLY A 418 -21.56 -0.56 -13.21
C GLY A 418 -21.49 0.39 -12.01
N PRO A 419 -21.34 -0.14 -10.79
CA PRO A 419 -21.36 0.66 -9.57
C PRO A 419 -20.14 1.60 -9.50
N ALA A 420 -20.39 2.89 -9.33
CA ALA A 420 -19.35 3.90 -9.21
C ALA A 420 -19.46 4.66 -7.90
N LEU A 421 -18.30 5.01 -7.34
CA LEU A 421 -18.15 5.86 -6.17
C LEU A 421 -17.55 7.20 -6.57
N ALA A 422 -18.08 8.29 -6.02
CA ALA A 422 -17.39 9.57 -5.95
C ALA A 422 -17.14 9.96 -4.48
N ALA A 423 -15.91 10.36 -4.14
CA ALA A 423 -15.55 10.84 -2.81
C ALA A 423 -14.85 12.19 -2.89
N ALA A 424 -15.25 13.12 -2.02
CA ALA A 424 -14.60 14.41 -1.85
C ALA A 424 -13.92 14.48 -0.48
N TRP A 425 -12.67 14.94 -0.46
CA TRP A 425 -11.99 15.32 0.76
C TRP A 425 -11.89 16.84 0.91
N ALA A 426 -11.55 17.29 2.11
CA ALA A 426 -11.47 18.71 2.44
C ALA A 426 -10.40 19.47 1.64
N ASP A 427 -9.43 18.78 1.05
CA ASP A 427 -8.40 19.35 0.17
C ASP A 427 -8.90 19.68 -1.26
N GLY A 428 -10.16 19.37 -1.57
CA GLY A 428 -10.77 19.69 -2.86
C GLY A 428 -10.48 18.65 -3.96
N LEU A 429 -9.83 17.54 -3.63
CA LEU A 429 -9.80 16.36 -4.49
C LEU A 429 -11.16 15.66 -4.46
N VAL A 430 -11.75 15.49 -5.63
CA VAL A 430 -12.80 14.51 -5.86
C VAL A 430 -12.20 13.32 -6.58
N ARG A 431 -12.28 12.13 -6.01
CA ARG A 431 -11.88 10.88 -6.68
C ARG A 431 -13.12 10.09 -7.05
N LEU A 432 -13.10 9.53 -8.25
CA LEU A 432 -14.10 8.60 -8.74
C LEU A 432 -13.48 7.22 -8.93
N TRP A 433 -14.26 6.19 -8.60
CA TRP A 433 -13.91 4.79 -8.81
C TRP A 433 -15.03 4.12 -9.58
N ASP A 434 -14.65 3.29 -10.55
CA ASP A 434 -15.47 2.21 -11.05
C ASP A 434 -15.21 1.01 -10.13
N LEU A 435 -16.20 0.57 -9.36
CA LEU A 435 -16.02 -0.47 -8.33
C LEU A 435 -16.02 -1.89 -8.91
N GLU A 436 -16.23 -2.04 -10.22
CA GLU A 436 -16.14 -3.33 -10.89
C GLU A 436 -14.72 -3.61 -11.38
N SER A 437 -14.04 -2.58 -11.91
CA SER A 437 -12.68 -2.66 -12.44
C SER A 437 -11.62 -2.06 -11.54
N ASP A 438 -11.98 -1.45 -10.41
CA ASP A 438 -11.10 -0.62 -9.57
C ASP A 438 -10.43 0.56 -10.30
N ALA A 439 -10.88 0.89 -11.53
CA ALA A 439 -10.36 2.04 -12.27
C ALA A 439 -10.69 3.35 -11.54
N THR A 440 -9.71 4.25 -11.46
CA THR A 440 -9.85 5.49 -10.68
C THR A 440 -9.54 6.75 -11.49
N ALA A 441 -10.26 7.83 -11.20
CA ALA A 441 -10.03 9.14 -11.79
C ALA A 441 -10.03 10.23 -10.71
N GLY A 442 -9.01 11.10 -10.73
CA GLY A 442 -8.95 12.29 -9.87
C GLY A 442 -9.43 13.55 -10.58
N LEU A 443 -10.31 14.31 -9.92
CA LEU A 443 -10.80 15.63 -10.34
C LEU A 443 -10.41 16.66 -9.28
N ARG A 444 -9.70 17.72 -9.68
CA ARG A 444 -9.32 18.84 -8.80
C ARG A 444 -10.34 19.96 -8.94
N LEU A 445 -11.45 19.86 -8.22
CA LEU A 445 -12.59 20.77 -8.40
C LEU A 445 -12.53 22.00 -7.48
N GLY A 446 -11.74 21.93 -6.40
CA GLY A 446 -11.56 23.02 -5.44
C GLY A 446 -12.07 22.66 -4.05
N THR A 447 -11.67 23.44 -3.05
CA THR A 447 -12.03 23.24 -1.63
C THR A 447 -13.46 23.72 -1.34
N GLY A 448 -14.01 23.35 -0.18
CA GLY A 448 -15.35 23.79 0.26
C GLY A 448 -16.53 22.94 -0.25
N ILE A 449 -16.25 21.77 -0.85
CA ILE A 449 -17.29 20.80 -1.21
C ILE A 449 -17.97 20.29 0.08
N ARG A 450 -19.31 20.41 0.13
CA ARG A 450 -20.13 19.92 1.24
C ARG A 450 -20.87 18.63 0.91
N PHE A 451 -21.37 18.51 -0.31
CA PHE A 451 -22.14 17.35 -0.73
C PHE A 451 -21.78 16.93 -2.16
N LEU A 452 -21.82 15.62 -2.38
CA LEU A 452 -21.75 15.01 -3.69
C LEU A 452 -23.05 14.26 -3.96
N GLY A 453 -23.49 14.26 -5.21
CA GLY A 453 -24.50 13.35 -5.73
C GLY A 453 -24.01 12.75 -7.03
N LEU A 454 -24.27 11.47 -7.28
CA LEU A 454 -23.94 10.82 -8.54
C LEU A 454 -25.23 10.22 -9.09
N ASP A 455 -25.60 10.64 -10.29
CA ASP A 455 -26.79 10.17 -10.97
C ASP A 455 -26.41 9.00 -11.90
N ALA A 456 -27.32 8.04 -12.10
CA ALA A 456 -27.11 6.87 -12.97
C ALA A 456 -26.80 7.24 -14.43
N ASP A 457 -27.13 8.46 -14.86
CA ASP A 457 -26.83 8.98 -16.19
C ASP A 457 -25.42 9.58 -16.33
N GLY A 458 -24.58 9.42 -15.31
CA GLY A 458 -23.22 9.96 -15.27
C GLY A 458 -23.16 11.45 -14.92
N THR A 459 -24.20 12.02 -14.30
CA THR A 459 -24.13 13.40 -13.80
C THR A 459 -23.58 13.43 -12.36
N LEU A 460 -22.41 14.05 -12.17
CA LEU A 460 -21.85 14.35 -10.85
C LEU A 460 -22.33 15.73 -10.38
N ARG A 461 -23.00 15.77 -9.24
CA ARG A 461 -23.45 16.99 -8.56
C ARG A 461 -22.46 17.34 -7.46
N VAL A 462 -21.91 18.55 -7.53
CA VAL A 462 -20.96 19.05 -6.54
C VAL A 462 -21.57 20.28 -5.89
N THR A 463 -21.82 20.21 -4.59
CA THR A 463 -22.43 21.31 -3.82
C THR A 463 -21.42 21.93 -2.89
N ASP A 464 -21.25 23.24 -3.00
CA ASP A 464 -20.43 24.10 -2.16
C ASP A 464 -21.30 25.17 -1.47
N ASP A 465 -20.69 26.16 -0.82
CA ASP A 465 -21.39 27.26 -0.13
C ASP A 465 -22.17 28.20 -1.08
N HIS A 466 -21.88 28.15 -2.37
CA HIS A 466 -22.39 29.06 -3.41
C HIS A 466 -23.37 28.37 -4.38
N GLY A 467 -23.63 27.07 -4.23
CA GLY A 467 -24.64 26.34 -4.97
C GLY A 467 -24.20 24.95 -5.40
N THR A 468 -24.95 24.37 -6.34
CA THR A 468 -24.70 23.04 -6.90
C THR A 468 -24.31 23.17 -8.37
N SER A 469 -23.15 22.60 -8.72
CA SER A 469 -22.69 22.39 -10.09
C SER A 469 -23.04 20.99 -10.54
N ALA A 470 -23.66 20.83 -11.71
CA ALA A 470 -23.91 19.53 -12.33
C ALA A 470 -22.92 19.30 -13.47
N LEU A 471 -22.06 18.30 -13.32
CA LEU A 471 -21.01 17.93 -14.26
C LEU A 471 -21.44 16.67 -14.99
N ARG A 472 -21.54 16.72 -16.33
CA ARG A 472 -21.65 15.51 -17.15
C ARG A 472 -20.30 14.83 -17.19
N LEU A 473 -20.23 13.58 -16.76
CA LEU A 473 -19.05 12.75 -16.84
C LEU A 473 -19.01 12.00 -18.18
N ASP A 474 -17.80 11.83 -18.73
CA ASP A 474 -17.53 10.90 -19.82
C ASP A 474 -16.78 9.69 -19.22
N THR A 475 -17.50 8.59 -18.98
CA THR A 475 -16.96 7.40 -18.28
C THR A 475 -15.82 6.73 -19.06
N ALA A 476 -15.88 6.74 -20.40
CA ALA A 476 -14.83 6.19 -21.25
C ALA A 476 -13.53 7.00 -21.11
N ARG A 477 -13.63 8.33 -21.04
CA ARG A 477 -12.46 9.19 -20.83
C ARG A 477 -11.98 9.26 -19.38
N LEU A 478 -12.89 9.03 -18.43
CA LEU A 478 -12.52 8.91 -17.01
C LEU A 478 -11.73 7.65 -16.73
N TRP A 479 -12.11 6.53 -17.35
CA TRP A 479 -11.51 5.21 -17.15
C TRP A 479 -11.10 4.57 -18.47
N PRO A 480 -10.11 5.15 -19.17
CA PRO A 480 -9.70 4.67 -20.51
C PRO A 480 -9.19 3.22 -20.50
N HIS A 481 -8.78 2.70 -19.35
CA HIS A 481 -8.22 1.35 -19.19
C HIS A 481 -9.16 0.39 -18.46
N ARG A 482 -10.46 0.73 -18.32
CA ARG A 482 -11.45 -0.14 -17.67
C ARG A 482 -11.52 -1.53 -18.30
N ASP A 483 -11.65 -1.58 -19.62
CA ASP A 483 -11.78 -2.86 -20.34
C ASP A 483 -10.50 -3.71 -20.24
N LEU A 484 -9.34 -3.04 -20.22
CA LEU A 484 -8.05 -3.69 -19.98
C LEU A 484 -8.01 -4.32 -18.58
N GLN A 485 -8.47 -3.62 -17.55
CA GLN A 485 -8.45 -4.10 -16.17
C GLN A 485 -9.41 -5.29 -15.96
N LEU A 486 -10.63 -5.23 -16.51
CA LEU A 486 -11.56 -6.38 -16.45
C LEU A 486 -11.00 -7.63 -17.13
N ARG A 487 -10.28 -7.46 -18.24
CA ARG A 487 -9.61 -8.56 -18.93
C ARG A 487 -8.42 -9.09 -18.13
N LEU A 488 -7.70 -8.23 -17.39
CA LEU A 488 -6.62 -8.66 -16.48
C LEU A 488 -7.18 -9.50 -15.33
N ASP A 489 -8.31 -9.10 -14.74
CA ASP A 489 -8.93 -9.80 -13.60
C ASP A 489 -9.52 -11.16 -14.01
N GLY A 490 -9.83 -11.34 -15.30
CA GLY A 490 -10.26 -12.62 -15.86
C GLY A 490 -9.15 -13.67 -15.99
N VAL A 491 -7.89 -13.31 -15.77
CA VAL A 491 -6.75 -14.24 -15.83
C VAL A 491 -6.41 -14.74 -14.43
N ASP A 492 -6.26 -16.06 -14.27
CA ASP A 492 -5.80 -16.67 -13.01
C ASP A 492 -4.27 -16.49 -12.83
N TRP A 493 -3.85 -15.28 -12.44
CA TRP A 493 -2.45 -14.95 -12.19
C TRP A 493 -1.82 -15.75 -11.05
N GLY A 494 -2.63 -16.29 -10.13
CA GLY A 494 -2.17 -17.06 -8.98
C GLY A 494 -1.57 -18.42 -9.37
N SER A 495 -2.04 -19.02 -10.46
CA SER A 495 -1.47 -20.27 -10.99
C SER A 495 -0.23 -20.06 -11.86
N LEU A 496 0.15 -18.82 -12.14
CA LEU A 496 1.28 -18.46 -13.00
C LEU A 496 2.52 -18.07 -12.20
N TRP A 497 3.69 -18.21 -12.83
CA TRP A 497 4.99 -17.95 -12.23
C TRP A 497 5.76 -16.91 -13.03
N THR A 498 6.37 -15.99 -12.30
CA THR A 498 7.38 -15.02 -12.76
C THR A 498 8.78 -15.56 -12.49
N ALA A 499 9.81 -14.84 -12.96
CA ALA A 499 11.20 -15.15 -12.63
C ALA A 499 11.54 -15.06 -11.12
N ARG A 500 10.68 -14.42 -10.32
CA ARG A 500 10.92 -14.14 -8.89
C ARG A 500 9.85 -14.68 -7.95
N GLY A 501 8.92 -15.50 -8.44
CA GLY A 501 7.83 -16.06 -7.64
C GLY A 501 6.46 -16.03 -8.35
N PRO A 502 5.37 -16.25 -7.61
CA PRO A 502 4.01 -16.29 -8.16
C PRO A 502 3.58 -14.98 -8.87
N GLY A 503 2.68 -15.09 -9.85
CA GLY A 503 2.26 -14.01 -10.76
C GLY A 503 1.35 -12.91 -10.21
N HIS A 504 1.03 -12.93 -8.91
CA HIS A 504 0.01 -12.05 -8.30
C HIS A 504 0.25 -10.53 -8.49
N MET A 505 1.51 -10.10 -8.64
CA MET A 505 1.84 -8.68 -8.84
C MET A 505 1.68 -8.19 -10.28
N VAL A 506 1.60 -9.09 -11.26
CA VAL A 506 1.58 -8.74 -12.68
C VAL A 506 0.37 -7.88 -13.07
N PRO A 507 -0.89 -8.21 -12.70
CA PRO A 507 -2.04 -7.39 -13.09
C PRO A 507 -1.98 -5.97 -12.52
N GLU A 508 -1.60 -5.82 -11.25
CA GLU A 508 -1.46 -4.51 -10.60
C GLU A 508 -0.43 -3.64 -11.32
N LEU A 509 0.72 -4.22 -11.72
CA LEU A 509 1.75 -3.50 -12.43
C LEU A 509 1.32 -3.15 -13.86
N ILE A 510 0.65 -4.04 -14.60
CA ILE A 510 0.13 -3.73 -15.94
C ILE A 510 -0.88 -2.58 -15.86
N GLY A 511 -1.78 -2.58 -14.86
CA GLY A 511 -2.69 -1.46 -14.61
C GLY A 511 -1.93 -0.14 -14.38
N LYS A 512 -0.82 -0.16 -13.63
CA LYS A 512 0.05 1.01 -13.41
C LYS A 512 0.79 1.49 -14.65
N VAL A 513 1.11 0.61 -15.61
CA VAL A 513 1.71 1.00 -16.91
C VAL A 513 0.76 1.92 -17.70
N ALA A 514 -0.55 1.80 -17.45
CA ALA A 514 -1.58 2.64 -18.03
C ALA A 514 -1.75 4.01 -17.32
N SER A 515 -0.92 4.33 -16.31
CA SER A 515 -1.02 5.58 -15.59
C SER A 515 -0.64 6.80 -16.44
N ASP A 516 -1.41 7.88 -16.27
CA ASP A 516 -1.06 9.20 -16.80
C ASP A 516 0.18 9.82 -16.14
N ASP A 517 0.54 9.34 -14.94
CA ASP A 517 1.77 9.76 -14.28
C ASP A 517 2.96 9.01 -14.89
N LYS A 518 3.78 9.74 -15.63
CA LYS A 518 4.93 9.18 -16.34
C LYS A 518 5.87 8.38 -15.42
N LYS A 519 6.08 8.85 -14.19
CA LYS A 519 6.96 8.15 -13.25
C LYS A 519 6.37 6.81 -12.83
N THR A 520 5.10 6.79 -12.41
CA THR A 520 4.37 5.58 -12.03
C THR A 520 4.35 4.57 -13.18
N ALA A 521 4.03 5.01 -14.40
CA ALA A 521 4.03 4.15 -15.57
C ALA A 521 5.42 3.54 -15.84
N MET A 522 6.47 4.36 -15.82
CA MET A 522 7.84 3.88 -16.05
C MET A 522 8.35 2.93 -14.95
N ASP A 523 8.10 3.25 -13.68
CA ASP A 523 8.49 2.40 -12.55
C ASP A 523 7.78 1.04 -12.63
N ALA A 524 6.50 1.03 -13.03
CA ALA A 524 5.76 -0.21 -13.26
C ALA A 524 6.33 -1.06 -14.41
N VAL A 525 6.74 -0.45 -15.52
CA VAL A 525 7.42 -1.18 -16.60
C VAL A 525 8.75 -1.78 -16.11
N HIS A 526 9.53 -1.04 -15.30
CA HIS A 526 10.79 -1.56 -14.75
C HIS A 526 10.57 -2.76 -13.80
N ASP A 527 9.53 -2.72 -12.98
CA ASP A 527 9.24 -3.84 -12.08
C ASP A 527 8.67 -5.04 -12.85
N LEU A 528 7.84 -4.82 -13.88
CA LEU A 528 7.42 -5.87 -14.81
C LEU A 528 8.62 -6.50 -15.52
N TYR A 529 9.60 -5.69 -15.94
CA TYR A 529 10.84 -6.20 -16.54
C TYR A 529 11.55 -7.17 -15.59
N ARG A 530 11.69 -6.81 -14.31
CA ARG A 530 12.35 -7.67 -13.32
C ARG A 530 11.60 -8.98 -13.04
N LEU A 531 10.28 -9.01 -13.24
CA LEU A 531 9.44 -10.17 -12.99
C LEU A 531 9.32 -11.06 -14.24
N LEU A 532 9.09 -10.47 -15.41
CA LEU A 532 8.75 -11.20 -16.62
C LEU A 532 9.98 -11.57 -17.45
N VAL A 533 11.04 -10.76 -17.42
CA VAL A 533 12.27 -11.00 -18.19
C VAL A 533 13.32 -11.66 -17.29
N SER A 534 13.77 -12.85 -17.67
CA SER A 534 14.88 -13.54 -17.02
C SER A 534 15.71 -14.35 -18.00
N LYS A 535 17.03 -14.33 -17.80
CA LYS A 535 17.99 -15.08 -18.61
C LYS A 535 18.11 -16.54 -18.19
N ASP A 536 17.67 -16.88 -16.98
CA ASP A 536 17.92 -18.18 -16.35
C ASP A 536 16.64 -19.00 -16.13
N ALA A 537 15.47 -18.36 -16.07
CA ALA A 537 14.18 -19.01 -15.84
C ALA A 537 13.06 -18.36 -16.67
N ALA A 538 12.28 -19.17 -17.38
CA ALA A 538 11.14 -18.68 -18.15
C ALA A 538 9.94 -18.38 -17.24
N SER A 539 9.25 -17.27 -17.53
CA SER A 539 8.06 -16.78 -16.82
C SER A 539 6.79 -17.27 -17.54
N THR A 540 6.00 -18.14 -16.89
CA THR A 540 4.69 -18.54 -17.42
C THR A 540 3.68 -17.39 -17.39
N ALA A 541 3.89 -16.41 -16.51
CA ALA A 541 3.09 -15.19 -16.45
C ALA A 541 3.33 -14.23 -17.63
N ALA A 542 4.46 -14.34 -18.34
CA ALA A 542 4.75 -13.45 -19.46
C ALA A 542 3.80 -13.66 -20.66
N VAL A 543 3.41 -14.91 -20.93
CA VAL A 543 2.54 -15.24 -22.08
C VAL A 543 1.21 -14.51 -22.02
N PRO A 544 0.41 -14.61 -20.93
CA PRO A 544 -0.83 -13.85 -20.82
C PRO A 544 -0.62 -12.36 -20.63
N ALA A 545 0.56 -11.88 -20.22
CA ALA A 545 0.84 -10.45 -20.11
C ALA A 545 1.05 -9.76 -21.47
N ILE A 546 1.65 -10.46 -22.45
CA ILE A 546 2.03 -9.87 -23.75
C ILE A 546 0.89 -9.13 -24.46
N PRO A 547 -0.34 -9.69 -24.60
CA PRO A 547 -1.42 -8.98 -25.27
C PRO A 547 -1.75 -7.61 -24.63
N PHE A 548 -1.71 -7.53 -23.30
CA PHE A 548 -1.96 -6.28 -22.57
C PHE A 548 -0.81 -5.27 -22.74
N LEU A 549 0.44 -5.74 -22.70
CA LEU A 549 1.60 -4.88 -22.93
C LEU A 549 1.60 -4.31 -24.37
N VAL A 550 1.20 -5.12 -25.35
CA VAL A 550 1.09 -4.71 -26.75
C VAL A 550 -0.02 -3.67 -26.92
N GLU A 551 -1.19 -3.91 -26.33
CA GLU A 551 -2.29 -2.95 -26.34
C GLU A 551 -1.88 -1.59 -25.76
N LEU A 552 -1.24 -1.58 -24.58
CA LEU A 552 -0.70 -0.37 -23.96
C LEU A 552 0.42 0.28 -24.78
N MET A 553 1.19 -0.51 -25.52
CA MET A 553 2.23 0.00 -26.43
C MET A 553 1.65 0.69 -27.66
N THR A 554 0.50 0.20 -28.14
CA THR A 554 -0.22 0.77 -29.29
C THR A 554 -1.04 2.01 -28.95
N ASP A 555 -1.28 2.27 -27.67
CA ASP A 555 -1.88 3.53 -27.20
C ASP A 555 -0.87 4.68 -27.37
N PRO A 556 -1.14 5.66 -28.26
CA PRO A 556 -0.22 6.77 -28.51
C PRO A 556 -0.04 7.68 -27.29
N ASP A 557 -0.98 7.70 -26.35
CA ASP A 557 -0.95 8.56 -25.17
C ASP A 557 -0.19 7.95 -23.99
N ASN A 558 0.17 6.66 -24.07
CA ASN A 558 0.90 5.98 -23.01
C ASN A 558 2.28 6.62 -22.76
N LYS A 559 2.54 6.98 -21.50
CA LYS A 559 3.75 7.75 -21.11
C LYS A 559 5.04 6.92 -21.06
N SER A 560 4.94 5.60 -21.24
CA SER A 560 6.03 4.64 -21.07
C SER A 560 6.39 3.85 -22.35
N ARG A 561 5.82 4.21 -23.51
CA ARG A 561 5.96 3.52 -24.81
C ARG A 561 7.39 3.06 -25.13
N SER A 562 8.40 3.92 -25.00
CA SER A 562 9.79 3.54 -25.31
C SER A 562 10.34 2.42 -24.41
N THR A 563 10.09 2.49 -23.10
CA THR A 563 10.51 1.45 -22.13
C THR A 563 9.67 0.19 -22.27
N LEU A 564 8.38 0.34 -22.58
CA LEU A 564 7.45 -0.76 -22.79
C LEU A 564 7.81 -1.59 -24.02
N LEU A 565 8.19 -0.95 -25.13
CA LEU A 565 8.62 -1.67 -26.33
C LEU A 565 9.92 -2.45 -26.09
N LEU A 566 10.84 -1.91 -25.29
CA LEU A 566 12.06 -2.62 -24.91
C LEU A 566 11.75 -3.86 -24.05
N LEU A 567 10.80 -3.75 -23.11
CA LEU A 567 10.31 -4.91 -22.36
C LEU A 567 9.76 -5.98 -23.32
N ILE A 568 8.92 -5.61 -24.28
CA ILE A 568 8.35 -6.55 -25.27
C ILE A 568 9.46 -7.18 -26.14
N ALA A 569 10.46 -6.39 -26.56
CA ALA A 569 11.62 -6.87 -27.31
C ALA A 569 12.42 -7.91 -26.51
N ASP A 570 12.66 -7.66 -25.23
CA ASP A 570 13.42 -8.57 -24.37
C ASP A 570 12.62 -9.82 -23.98
N LEU A 571 11.28 -9.76 -23.97
CA LEU A 571 10.43 -10.95 -23.85
C LEU A 571 10.54 -11.88 -25.06
N ALA A 572 10.92 -11.36 -26.24
CA ALA A 572 11.24 -12.19 -27.41
C ALA A 572 12.67 -12.75 -27.39
N ASP A 573 13.56 -12.29 -26.50
CA ASP A 573 14.94 -12.81 -26.42
C ASP A 573 15.01 -14.14 -25.66
N VAL A 574 14.79 -15.23 -26.39
CA VAL A 574 14.84 -16.59 -25.85
C VAL A 574 16.20 -17.28 -26.03
N ARG A 575 17.24 -16.57 -26.47
CA ARG A 575 18.55 -17.17 -26.83
C ARG A 575 19.22 -17.92 -25.66
N ARG A 576 18.83 -17.62 -24.42
CA ARG A 576 19.37 -18.26 -23.19
C ARG A 576 18.32 -19.09 -22.42
N ALA A 577 17.08 -19.17 -22.90
CA ALA A 577 16.02 -19.89 -22.21
C ALA A 577 16.26 -21.41 -22.25
N ARG A 578 16.25 -22.08 -21.10
CA ARG A 578 16.44 -23.54 -21.01
C ARG A 578 15.10 -24.28 -20.98
N GLY A 579 15.01 -25.40 -21.70
CA GLY A 579 13.91 -26.37 -21.58
C GLY A 579 12.60 -26.00 -22.29
N GLY A 580 12.64 -25.29 -23.43
CA GLY A 580 11.47 -25.01 -24.29
C GLY A 580 10.44 -24.03 -23.73
N ARG A 581 10.64 -23.53 -22.50
CA ARG A 581 9.67 -22.63 -21.84
C ARG A 581 9.65 -21.20 -22.41
N GLY A 582 10.67 -20.80 -23.17
CA GLY A 582 10.69 -19.52 -23.91
C GLY A 582 9.86 -19.55 -25.19
N ASP A 583 9.57 -20.74 -25.75
CA ASP A 583 8.95 -20.85 -27.08
C ASP A 583 7.52 -20.30 -27.10
N ALA A 584 6.76 -20.52 -26.03
CA ALA A 584 5.41 -19.96 -25.90
C ALA A 584 5.42 -18.43 -25.76
N GLN A 585 6.42 -17.87 -25.08
CA GLN A 585 6.60 -16.42 -24.95
C GLN A 585 6.94 -15.81 -26.32
N LEU A 586 7.94 -16.39 -27.01
CA LEU A 586 8.34 -15.97 -28.35
C LEU A 586 7.18 -16.10 -29.35
N ALA A 587 6.39 -17.18 -29.28
CA ALA A 587 5.22 -17.35 -30.13
C ALA A 587 4.18 -16.25 -29.91
N ALA A 588 3.87 -15.92 -28.66
CA ALA A 588 2.95 -14.83 -28.32
C ALA A 588 3.46 -13.45 -28.80
N VAL A 589 4.76 -13.16 -28.65
CA VAL A 589 5.34 -11.92 -29.18
C VAL A 589 5.31 -11.88 -30.72
N ARG A 590 5.60 -13.00 -31.39
CA ARG A 590 5.51 -13.11 -32.86
C ARG A 590 4.10 -12.91 -33.39
N GLU A 591 3.09 -13.37 -32.65
CA GLU A 591 1.68 -13.14 -32.99
C GLU A 591 1.32 -11.66 -32.91
N ALA A 592 1.87 -10.93 -31.93
CA ALA A 592 1.67 -9.50 -31.76
C ALA A 592 2.51 -8.61 -32.70
N LEU A 593 3.60 -9.14 -33.26
CA LEU A 593 4.57 -8.40 -34.07
C LEU A 593 3.95 -7.57 -35.22
N PRO A 594 2.94 -8.06 -36.00
CA PRO A 594 2.33 -7.27 -37.06
C PRO A 594 1.72 -5.95 -36.57
N ALA A 595 1.17 -5.91 -35.35
CA ALA A 595 0.57 -4.71 -34.77
C ALA A 595 1.63 -3.66 -34.37
N LEU A 596 2.90 -4.05 -34.24
CA LEU A 596 4.00 -3.20 -33.79
C LEU A 596 4.90 -2.71 -34.94
N ARG A 597 4.74 -3.22 -36.17
CA ARG A 597 5.64 -2.90 -37.28
C ARG A 597 5.70 -1.42 -37.66
N TYR A 598 4.61 -0.69 -37.50
CA TYR A 598 4.55 0.75 -37.79
C TYR A 598 5.54 1.56 -36.94
N LEU A 599 6.00 1.01 -35.81
CA LEU A 599 6.94 1.67 -34.89
C LEU A 599 8.35 1.85 -35.48
N HIS A 600 8.67 1.21 -36.61
CA HIS A 600 9.91 1.48 -37.35
C HIS A 600 9.95 2.91 -37.91
N ASP A 601 8.79 3.51 -38.13
CA ASP A 601 8.63 4.86 -38.65
C ASP A 601 8.25 5.88 -37.55
N ASP A 602 8.30 5.48 -36.27
CA ASP A 602 7.93 6.35 -35.14
C ASP A 602 8.89 7.55 -35.03
N PRO A 603 8.41 8.78 -34.73
CA PRO A 603 9.28 9.95 -34.60
C PRO A 603 10.34 9.81 -33.50
N GLU A 604 10.10 9.01 -32.45
CA GLU A 604 11.04 8.83 -31.35
C GLU A 604 12.15 7.83 -31.69
N SER A 605 13.42 8.30 -31.67
CA SER A 605 14.58 7.44 -31.94
C SER A 605 14.70 6.19 -31.03
N PRO A 606 14.40 6.27 -29.72
CA PRO A 606 14.41 5.08 -28.86
C PRO A 606 13.38 4.02 -29.26
N ILE A 607 12.20 4.42 -29.73
CA ILE A 607 11.14 3.51 -30.18
C ILE A 607 11.58 2.78 -31.45
N ARG A 608 12.14 3.50 -32.43
CA ARG A 608 12.69 2.86 -33.64
C ARG A 608 13.80 1.86 -33.32
N TRP A 609 14.67 2.19 -32.37
CA TRP A 609 15.73 1.26 -31.95
C TRP A 609 15.15 -0.03 -31.34
N ALA A 610 14.22 0.09 -30.39
CA ALA A 610 13.60 -1.07 -29.75
C ALA A 610 12.74 -1.90 -30.73
N ALA A 611 12.10 -1.27 -31.73
CA ALA A 611 11.38 -1.98 -32.80
C ALA A 611 12.32 -2.87 -33.64
N ASN A 612 13.54 -2.39 -33.94
CA ASN A 612 14.55 -3.18 -34.64
C ASN A 612 15.06 -4.35 -33.79
N GLU A 613 15.27 -4.14 -32.48
CA GLU A 613 15.65 -5.21 -31.55
C GLU A 613 14.56 -6.29 -31.46
N LEU A 614 13.28 -5.88 -31.39
CA LEU A 614 12.15 -6.79 -31.36
C LEU A 614 12.09 -7.70 -32.61
N GLU A 615 12.25 -7.14 -33.81
CA GLU A 615 12.29 -7.93 -35.06
C GLU A 615 13.50 -8.87 -35.08
N GLN A 616 14.68 -8.42 -34.63
CA GLN A 616 15.86 -9.29 -34.51
C GLN A 616 15.66 -10.46 -33.55
N ASN A 617 15.10 -10.20 -32.37
CA ASN A 617 14.81 -11.22 -31.38
C ASN A 617 13.73 -12.19 -31.88
N CYS A 618 12.69 -11.69 -32.55
CA CYS A 618 11.67 -12.52 -33.19
C CYS A 618 12.22 -13.38 -34.33
N ALA A 619 13.25 -12.95 -35.06
CA ALA A 619 13.87 -13.70 -36.14
C ALA A 619 14.88 -14.76 -35.65
N ALA A 620 15.36 -14.66 -34.40
CA ALA A 620 16.31 -15.61 -33.84
C ALA A 620 15.67 -17.01 -33.67
N ALA A 621 16.46 -18.05 -33.95
CA ALA A 621 16.08 -19.43 -33.64
C ALA A 621 16.36 -19.74 -32.17
N PRO A 622 15.43 -20.40 -31.44
CA PRO A 622 15.72 -20.86 -30.08
C PRO A 622 16.90 -21.84 -30.09
N ALA A 623 17.75 -21.78 -29.07
CA ALA A 623 18.88 -22.70 -28.94
C ALA A 623 18.35 -24.15 -28.77
N PRO A 624 18.99 -25.16 -29.40
CA PRO A 624 18.54 -26.55 -29.34
C PRO A 624 18.61 -27.18 -27.95
#